data_AF-A0A538AAG2-F1
#
_entry.id   AF-A0A538AAG2-F1
#
_cell.length_a   1.000
_cell.length_b   1.000
_cell.length_c   1.000
_cell.angle_alpha   90.00
_cell.angle_beta   90.00
_cell.angle_gamma   90.00
#
_symmetry.space_group_name_H-M   'P 1'
#
loop_
_entity.id
_entity.type
_entity.pdbx_description
1 polymer ?
#
loop_
_entity_poly.entity_id
_entity_poly.type
_entity_poly.pdbx_seq_one_letter_code
_entity_poly.pdbx_strand_id
1 'polypeptide(L)'
;MEPVYQGHTHYPFPALRIGPSLEDVVECSNLCRDAVDLALAAVRPGRFNSADFDDQQACFDEWAGLSLARGADLVIPLHPWQLKLSPIVRELLKQRWMTILDERLKAVPLASQRTCRIVATGFDVKLPIDATLTSENRLLYPLNWANAPAISALARIVLGASGESTLDF
;
A
#
# COMPACT_ATOMS: atom_id res chain seq x y z
N MET A 1 12.20 3.73 18.19
CA MET A 1 12.23 2.76 17.06
C MET A 1 12.06 1.38 17.66
N GLU A 2 10.88 0.78 17.54
CA GLU A 2 10.70 -0.63 17.88
C GLU A 2 11.68 -1.49 17.05
N PRO A 3 12.29 -2.53 17.63
CA PRO A 3 13.10 -3.46 16.88
C PRO A 3 12.19 -4.28 15.97
N VAL A 4 11.90 -3.77 14.77
CA VAL A 4 11.04 -4.40 13.75
C VAL A 4 11.50 -5.83 13.41
N TYR A 5 12.77 -6.16 13.68
CA TYR A 5 13.30 -7.52 13.50
C TYR A 5 12.66 -8.59 14.40
N GLN A 6 12.09 -8.22 15.56
CA GLN A 6 11.44 -9.19 16.46
C GLN A 6 10.05 -9.60 15.96
N GLY A 7 9.40 -8.75 15.17
CA GLY A 7 8.00 -8.90 14.78
C GLY A 7 7.07 -8.99 16.00
N HIS A 8 5.93 -9.66 15.85
CA HIS A 8 4.93 -9.76 16.92
C HIS A 8 5.37 -10.74 18.03
N THR A 9 5.71 -10.22 19.21
CA THR A 9 6.31 -10.98 20.34
C THR A 9 5.45 -12.11 20.88
N HIS A 10 4.13 -12.04 20.73
CA HIS A 10 3.19 -13.07 21.20
C HIS A 10 2.69 -14.01 20.08
N TYR A 11 3.26 -13.90 18.88
CA TYR A 11 2.92 -14.80 17.78
C TYR A 11 4.07 -15.79 17.57
N PRO A 12 3.81 -17.11 17.45
CA PRO A 12 4.88 -18.11 17.40
C PRO A 12 5.74 -18.03 16.13
N PHE A 13 5.22 -17.46 15.05
CA PHE A 13 5.91 -17.39 13.75
C PHE A 13 5.88 -15.97 13.15
N PRO A 14 6.45 -14.95 13.81
CA PRO A 14 6.23 -13.55 13.46
C PRO A 14 6.81 -13.16 12.09
N ALA A 15 7.81 -13.90 11.64
CA ALA A 15 8.45 -13.74 10.33
C ALA A 15 7.83 -14.62 9.23
N LEU A 16 6.91 -15.55 9.55
CA LEU A 16 6.32 -16.43 8.54
C LEU A 16 5.45 -15.63 7.57
N ARG A 17 5.64 -15.88 6.27
CA ARG A 17 4.88 -15.34 5.15
C ARG A 17 4.39 -16.52 4.31
N ILE A 18 3.07 -16.64 4.14
CA ILE A 18 2.47 -17.72 3.34
C ILE A 18 1.98 -17.11 2.03
N GLY A 19 2.39 -17.70 0.90
CA GLY A 19 2.13 -17.19 -0.46
C GLY A 19 3.43 -16.87 -1.22
N PRO A 20 4.20 -15.84 -0.82
CA PRO A 20 5.45 -15.46 -1.49
C PRO A 20 6.56 -16.51 -1.32
N SER A 21 7.48 -16.56 -2.28
CA SER A 21 8.72 -17.35 -2.14
C SER A 21 9.69 -16.68 -1.15
N LEU A 22 10.77 -17.37 -0.77
CA LEU A 22 11.82 -16.77 0.05
C LEU A 22 12.45 -15.54 -0.64
N GLU A 23 12.68 -15.62 -1.95
CA GLU A 23 13.18 -14.52 -2.78
C GLU A 23 12.25 -13.31 -2.70
N ASP A 24 10.95 -13.52 -2.90
CA ASP A 24 9.93 -12.46 -2.78
C ASP A 24 9.97 -11.79 -1.39
N VAL A 25 10.16 -12.60 -0.34
CA VAL A 25 10.27 -12.11 1.05
C VAL A 25 11.50 -11.24 1.26
N VAL A 26 12.64 -11.62 0.69
CA VAL A 26 13.89 -10.86 0.80
C VAL A 26 13.81 -9.56 0.01
N GLU A 27 13.31 -9.61 -1.22
CA GLU A 27 13.21 -8.44 -2.11
C GLU A 27 12.30 -7.35 -1.54
N CYS A 28 11.18 -7.73 -0.90
CA CYS A 28 10.25 -6.79 -0.28
C CYS A 28 10.42 -6.71 1.25
N SER A 29 11.60 -7.07 1.76
CA SER A 29 11.86 -7.08 3.19
C SER A 29 11.94 -5.66 3.73
N ASN A 30 11.15 -5.38 4.77
CA ASN A 30 11.25 -4.16 5.55
C ASN A 30 12.51 -4.09 6.45
N LEU A 31 13.31 -5.16 6.47
CA LEU A 31 14.62 -5.19 7.13
C LEU A 31 15.74 -4.79 6.17
N CYS A 32 15.49 -4.93 4.87
CA CYS A 32 16.33 -4.34 3.85
C CYS A 32 15.96 -2.85 3.76
N ARG A 33 16.94 -1.96 3.91
CA ARG A 33 16.72 -0.51 3.81
C ARG A 33 16.59 -0.03 2.36
N ASP A 34 16.68 -0.95 1.41
CA ASP A 34 16.66 -0.65 -0.01
C ASP A 34 15.23 -0.37 -0.47
N ALA A 35 15.11 0.60 -1.38
CA ALA A 35 13.84 0.90 -2.01
C ALA A 35 13.48 -0.19 -3.04
N VAL A 36 12.22 -0.58 -3.04
CA VAL A 36 11.63 -1.46 -4.04
C VAL A 36 10.93 -0.66 -5.13
N ASP A 37 10.78 -1.27 -6.30
CA ASP A 37 9.96 -0.73 -7.38
C ASP A 37 8.51 -1.19 -7.24
N LEU A 38 7.61 -0.26 -6.99
CA LEU A 38 6.17 -0.47 -7.11
C LEU A 38 5.78 -0.27 -8.57
N ALA A 39 5.14 -1.29 -9.15
CA ALA A 39 4.56 -1.17 -10.48
C ALA A 39 3.39 -0.20 -10.47
N LEU A 40 3.30 0.65 -11.49
CA LEU A 40 2.10 1.44 -11.75
C LEU A 40 1.24 0.71 -12.78
N ALA A 41 -0.07 0.74 -12.56
CA ALA A 41 -1.04 0.13 -13.45
C ALA A 41 -2.15 1.12 -13.79
N ALA A 42 -2.40 1.31 -15.09
CA ALA A 42 -3.58 1.99 -15.58
C ALA A 42 -4.76 1.00 -15.63
N VAL A 43 -5.90 1.39 -15.06
CA VAL A 43 -7.08 0.53 -14.88
C VAL A 43 -8.29 1.09 -15.65
N ARG A 44 -8.94 0.24 -16.44
CA ARG A 44 -10.18 0.54 -17.17
C ARG A 44 -11.13 -0.68 -17.19
N PRO A 45 -12.43 -0.53 -16.85
CA PRO A 45 -13.01 0.62 -16.17
C PRO A 45 -12.52 0.71 -14.71
N GLY A 46 -12.36 1.93 -14.19
CA GLY A 46 -12.00 2.20 -12.80
C GLY A 46 -13.02 3.11 -12.12
N ARG A 47 -13.09 3.07 -10.80
CA ARG A 47 -13.82 4.06 -10.00
C ARG A 47 -12.86 4.67 -8.99
N PHE A 48 -12.73 5.98 -9.06
CA PHE A 48 -12.04 6.75 -8.04
C PHE A 48 -13.02 7.16 -6.94
N ASN A 49 -12.58 7.10 -5.69
CA ASN A 49 -13.34 7.63 -4.57
C ASN A 49 -12.34 8.12 -3.50
N SER A 50 -12.50 9.38 -3.14
CA SER A 50 -11.74 10.07 -2.10
C SER A 50 -12.66 11.06 -1.39
N ALA A 51 -12.42 11.28 -0.10
CA ALA A 51 -13.04 12.37 0.64
C ALA A 51 -12.21 13.66 0.57
N ASP A 52 -10.92 13.55 0.28
CA ASP A 52 -9.94 14.63 0.40
C ASP A 52 -9.50 15.20 -0.96
N PHE A 53 -9.86 14.53 -2.06
CA PHE A 53 -9.43 14.92 -3.42
C PHE A 53 -10.61 14.88 -4.38
N ASP A 54 -10.74 15.93 -5.19
CA ASP A 54 -11.81 16.09 -6.18
C ASP A 54 -11.69 15.09 -7.35
N ASP A 55 -10.46 14.76 -7.73
CA ASP A 55 -10.19 13.82 -8.80
C ASP A 55 -8.95 12.93 -8.53
N GLN A 56 -8.84 11.89 -9.35
CA GLN A 56 -7.77 10.89 -9.23
C GLN A 56 -6.38 11.46 -9.54
N GLN A 57 -6.29 12.48 -10.39
CA GLN A 57 -5.03 13.06 -10.81
C GLN A 57 -4.43 13.89 -9.68
N ALA A 58 -5.24 14.76 -9.07
CA ALA A 58 -4.84 15.55 -7.90
C ALA A 58 -4.38 14.64 -6.74
N CYS A 59 -5.12 13.56 -6.49
CA CYS A 59 -4.71 12.54 -5.51
C CYS A 59 -3.36 11.92 -5.88
N PHE A 60 -3.21 11.45 -7.13
CA PHE A 60 -1.97 10.83 -7.59
C PHE A 60 -0.76 11.77 -7.48
N ASP A 61 -0.88 13.00 -7.97
CA ASP A 61 0.22 13.97 -7.97
C ASP A 61 0.72 14.27 -6.55
N GLU A 62 -0.20 14.33 -5.56
CA GLU A 62 0.12 14.58 -4.15
C GLU A 62 0.95 13.44 -3.54
N TRP A 63 0.47 12.20 -3.62
CA TRP A 63 1.12 11.08 -2.91
C TRP A 63 2.29 10.47 -3.69
N ALA A 64 2.25 10.49 -5.03
CA ALA A 64 3.21 9.76 -5.86
C ALA A 64 4.50 10.55 -6.12
N GLY A 65 4.43 11.89 -6.12
CA GLY A 65 5.58 12.73 -6.46
C GLY A 65 6.05 12.57 -7.91
N LEU A 66 5.17 12.06 -8.77
CA LEU A 66 5.36 11.93 -10.22
C LEU A 66 4.15 12.54 -10.91
N SER A 67 4.37 13.18 -12.05
CA SER A 67 3.29 13.61 -12.93
C SER A 67 3.25 12.71 -14.15
N LEU A 68 2.13 12.04 -14.36
CA LEU A 68 1.91 11.18 -15.52
C LEU A 68 1.15 11.94 -16.62
N ALA A 69 1.41 11.57 -17.88
CA ALA A 69 0.72 12.15 -19.01
C ALA A 69 -0.80 11.94 -18.91
N ARG A 70 -1.56 13.00 -19.22
CA ARG A 70 -3.03 13.05 -19.08
C ARG A 70 -3.71 11.87 -19.77
N GLY A 71 -4.38 11.03 -18.98
CA GLY A 71 -5.23 9.94 -19.43
C GLY A 71 -6.49 9.84 -18.56
N ALA A 72 -7.57 9.29 -19.11
CA ALA A 72 -8.83 9.06 -18.38
C ALA A 72 -8.73 7.91 -17.35
N ASP A 73 -7.54 7.33 -17.16
CA ASP A 73 -7.38 6.07 -16.45
C ASP A 73 -7.07 6.29 -15.00
N LEU A 74 -7.61 5.42 -14.17
CA LEU A 74 -7.17 5.32 -12.81
C LEU A 74 -5.80 4.64 -12.79
N VAL A 75 -4.80 5.38 -12.31
CA VAL A 75 -3.46 4.83 -12.09
C VAL A 75 -3.35 4.43 -10.62
N ILE A 76 -2.99 3.16 -10.40
CA ILE A 76 -2.77 2.63 -9.05
C ILE A 76 -1.37 2.02 -8.92
N PRO A 77 -0.74 2.14 -7.75
CA PRO A 77 0.43 1.34 -7.42
C PRO A 77 0.03 -0.10 -7.11
N LEU A 78 0.88 -1.05 -7.52
CA LEU A 78 0.76 -2.46 -7.19
C LEU A 78 1.98 -2.91 -6.41
N HIS A 79 1.72 -3.62 -5.30
CA HIS A 79 2.78 -4.32 -4.57
C HIS A 79 3.34 -5.47 -5.43
N PRO A 80 4.67 -5.72 -5.45
CA PRO A 80 5.26 -6.80 -6.25
C PRO A 80 4.60 -8.17 -6.00
N TRP A 81 4.34 -8.50 -4.73
CA TRP A 81 3.63 -9.74 -4.39
C TRP A 81 2.20 -9.78 -4.90
N GLN A 82 1.49 -8.65 -4.93
CA GLN A 82 0.12 -8.61 -5.45
C GLN A 82 0.11 -8.90 -6.95
N LEU A 83 1.05 -8.32 -7.68
CA LEU A 83 1.23 -8.55 -9.11
C LEU A 83 1.57 -10.02 -9.40
N LYS A 84 2.45 -10.61 -8.60
CA LYS A 84 2.90 -12.00 -8.77
C LYS A 84 1.85 -13.01 -8.32
N LEU A 85 1.25 -12.83 -7.15
CA LEU A 85 0.45 -13.86 -6.48
C LEU A 85 -1.04 -13.80 -6.83
N SER A 86 -1.59 -12.62 -7.14
CA SER A 86 -3.04 -12.48 -7.26
C SER A 86 -3.58 -13.01 -8.59
N PRO A 87 -4.47 -14.03 -8.58
CA PRO A 87 -5.12 -14.50 -9.80
C PRO A 87 -6.03 -13.45 -10.42
N ILE A 88 -6.61 -12.56 -9.61
CA ILE A 88 -7.47 -11.47 -10.09
C ILE A 88 -6.66 -10.46 -10.91
N VAL A 89 -5.50 -10.03 -10.41
CA VAL A 89 -4.63 -9.11 -11.15
C VAL A 89 -4.20 -9.72 -12.48
N ARG A 90 -3.81 -11.00 -12.49
CA ARG A 90 -3.46 -11.72 -13.72
C ARG A 90 -4.60 -11.73 -14.74
N GLU A 91 -5.83 -11.99 -14.29
CA GLU A 91 -7.00 -11.99 -15.19
C GLU A 91 -7.29 -10.58 -15.71
N LEU A 92 -7.20 -9.54 -14.89
CA LEU A 92 -7.39 -8.15 -15.31
C LEU A 92 -6.36 -7.71 -16.37
N LEU A 93 -5.10 -8.13 -16.23
CA LEU A 93 -4.05 -7.90 -17.21
C LEU A 93 -4.34 -8.65 -18.52
N LYS A 94 -4.75 -9.92 -18.43
CA LYS A 94 -5.10 -10.74 -19.60
C LYS A 94 -6.26 -10.16 -20.40
N GLN A 95 -7.28 -9.64 -19.70
CA GLN A 95 -8.45 -8.99 -20.30
C GLN A 95 -8.18 -7.55 -20.75
N ARG A 96 -6.96 -7.03 -20.52
CA ARG A 96 -6.58 -5.63 -20.78
C ARG A 96 -7.45 -4.60 -20.04
N TRP A 97 -8.06 -5.00 -18.93
CA TRP A 97 -8.72 -4.08 -18.00
C TRP A 97 -7.71 -3.40 -17.07
N MET A 98 -6.47 -3.90 -17.08
CA MET A 98 -5.33 -3.31 -16.42
C MET A 98 -4.15 -3.36 -17.38
N THR A 99 -3.32 -2.33 -17.41
CA THR A 99 -2.05 -2.31 -18.15
C THR A 99 -0.95 -1.80 -17.23
N ILE A 100 0.16 -2.54 -17.14
CA ILE A 100 1.34 -2.11 -16.40
C ILE A 100 2.04 -1.01 -17.19
N LEU A 101 2.30 0.11 -16.54
CA LEU A 101 3.02 1.24 -17.12
C LEU A 101 4.54 0.99 -17.04
N ASP A 102 5.31 1.72 -17.85
CA ASP A 102 6.78 1.66 -17.80
C ASP A 102 7.30 2.36 -16.55
N GLU A 103 6.58 3.38 -16.09
CA GLU A 103 6.89 4.10 -14.86
C GLU A 103 6.76 3.19 -13.61
N ARG A 104 7.63 3.48 -12.65
CA ARG A 104 7.74 2.77 -11.37
C ARG A 104 7.88 3.79 -10.25
N LEU A 105 7.35 3.46 -9.09
CA LEU A 105 7.54 4.25 -7.88
C LEU A 105 8.55 3.58 -6.96
N LYS A 106 9.56 4.33 -6.54
CA LYS A 106 10.49 3.89 -5.51
C LYS A 106 9.84 4.02 -4.14
N ALA A 107 9.80 2.93 -3.38
CA ALA A 107 9.22 2.92 -2.06
C ALA A 107 9.98 2.01 -1.09
N VAL A 108 9.96 2.33 0.20
CA VAL A 108 10.57 1.51 1.27
C VAL A 108 9.47 0.72 1.99
N PRO A 109 9.49 -0.63 1.99
CA PRO A 109 8.53 -1.42 2.75
C PRO A 109 8.64 -1.16 4.26
N LEU A 110 7.50 -0.94 4.92
CA LEU A 110 7.42 -0.78 6.37
C LEU A 110 7.13 -2.13 7.06
N ALA A 111 7.06 -2.14 8.39
CA ALA A 111 6.89 -3.35 9.20
C ALA A 111 5.69 -4.24 8.80
N SER A 112 4.62 -3.65 8.26
CA SER A 112 3.44 -4.39 7.77
C SER A 112 3.68 -5.10 6.43
N GLN A 113 4.81 -4.84 5.78
CA GLN A 113 5.25 -5.23 4.42
C GLN A 113 4.35 -4.76 3.27
N ARG A 114 3.06 -4.55 3.52
CA ARG A 114 2.11 -4.01 2.55
C ARG A 114 1.97 -2.50 2.58
N THR A 115 2.48 -1.85 3.62
CA THR A 115 2.59 -0.39 3.65
C THR A 115 3.99 -0.04 3.18
N CYS A 116 4.09 0.83 2.17
CA CYS A 116 5.35 1.27 1.60
C CYS A 116 5.42 2.80 1.69
N ARG A 117 6.56 3.32 2.15
CA ARG A 117 6.83 4.76 2.16
C ARG A 117 7.38 5.18 0.82
N ILE A 118 6.70 6.08 0.12
CA ILE A 118 7.17 6.62 -1.16
C ILE A 118 8.40 7.47 -0.92
N VAL A 119 9.49 7.19 -1.64
CA VAL A 119 10.77 7.87 -1.44
C VAL A 119 10.67 9.34 -1.81
N ALA A 120 9.92 9.68 -2.86
CA ALA A 120 9.83 11.04 -3.38
C ALA A 120 9.06 11.99 -2.44
N THR A 121 8.02 11.50 -1.77
CA THR A 121 7.06 12.35 -1.04
C THR A 121 7.01 12.06 0.46
N GLY A 122 7.50 10.91 0.90
CA GLY A 122 7.39 10.46 2.29
C GLY A 122 6.02 9.88 2.66
N PHE A 123 5.05 9.87 1.74
CA PHE A 123 3.72 9.30 1.99
C PHE A 123 3.79 7.80 2.25
N ASP A 124 3.01 7.33 3.22
CA ASP A 124 2.83 5.91 3.48
C ASP A 124 1.62 5.39 2.70
N VAL A 125 1.87 4.57 1.70
CA VAL A 125 0.83 3.97 0.85
C VAL A 125 0.60 2.54 1.29
N LYS A 126 -0.65 2.24 1.66
CA LYS A 126 -1.07 0.89 2.04
C LYS A 126 -1.62 0.16 0.83
N LEU A 127 -1.00 -0.96 0.49
CA LEU A 127 -1.30 -1.77 -0.68
C LEU A 127 -1.98 -3.08 -0.29
N PRO A 128 -2.82 -3.67 -1.15
CA PRO A 128 -3.25 -5.05 -0.97
C PRO A 128 -2.09 -5.99 -1.32
N ILE A 129 -1.95 -7.09 -0.57
CA ILE A 129 -1.12 -8.23 -0.94
C ILE A 129 -1.92 -9.52 -0.74
N ASP A 130 -1.88 -10.42 -1.73
CA ASP A 130 -2.50 -11.74 -1.67
C ASP A 130 -1.57 -12.74 -0.97
N ALA A 131 -1.35 -12.47 0.32
CA ALA A 131 -0.45 -13.23 1.18
C ALA A 131 -0.96 -13.22 2.62
N THR A 132 -0.63 -14.28 3.37
CA THR A 132 -0.98 -14.39 4.79
C THR A 132 0.22 -14.03 5.67
N LEU A 133 0.03 -13.03 6.53
CA LEU A 133 0.99 -12.56 7.52
C LEU A 133 0.34 -12.62 8.89
N THR A 134 0.99 -13.28 9.85
CA THR A 134 0.52 -13.43 11.24
C THR A 134 -0.94 -13.90 11.31
N SER A 135 -1.25 -15.00 10.62
CA SER A 135 -2.58 -15.62 10.50
C SER A 135 -3.65 -14.87 9.71
N GLU A 136 -3.37 -13.69 9.16
CA GLU A 136 -4.38 -12.90 8.44
C GLU A 136 -4.01 -12.69 6.97
N ASN A 137 -5.00 -12.82 6.08
CA ASN A 137 -4.85 -12.40 4.69
C ASN A 137 -4.75 -10.87 4.62
N ARG A 138 -3.76 -10.38 3.89
CA ARG A 138 -3.37 -8.96 3.87
C ARG A 138 -3.91 -8.19 2.67
N LEU A 139 -5.08 -8.57 2.18
CA LEU A 139 -5.90 -7.77 1.28
C LEU A 139 -6.45 -6.49 1.93
N LEU A 140 -6.99 -5.59 1.11
CA LEU A 140 -7.73 -4.40 1.52
C LEU A 140 -9.20 -4.57 1.15
N TYR A 141 -10.07 -4.57 2.15
CA TYR A 141 -11.51 -4.73 1.97
C TYR A 141 -12.21 -3.38 1.89
N PRO A 142 -13.22 -3.20 1.01
CA PRO A 142 -13.94 -1.94 0.87
C PRO A 142 -14.51 -1.38 2.17
N LEU A 143 -15.00 -2.25 3.06
CA LEU A 143 -15.53 -1.85 4.37
C LEU A 143 -14.48 -1.14 5.23
N ASN A 144 -13.24 -1.64 5.24
CA ASN A 144 -12.16 -1.07 6.04
C ASN A 144 -11.75 0.30 5.51
N TRP A 145 -11.74 0.47 4.18
CA TRP A 145 -11.44 1.75 3.55
C TRP A 145 -12.56 2.77 3.77
N ALA A 146 -13.84 2.38 3.64
CA ALA A 146 -14.97 3.26 3.86
C ALA A 146 -15.03 3.84 5.28
N ASN A 147 -14.62 3.04 6.29
CA ASN A 147 -14.61 3.48 7.68
C ASN A 147 -13.38 4.30 8.07
N ALA A 148 -12.28 4.21 7.31
CA ALA A 148 -11.00 4.82 7.71
C ALA A 148 -11.08 6.33 7.94
N PRO A 149 -11.69 7.17 7.06
CA PRO A 149 -11.76 8.61 7.27
C PRO A 149 -12.50 9.00 8.57
N ALA A 150 -13.63 8.35 8.84
CA ALA A 150 -14.44 8.62 10.03
C ALA A 150 -13.71 8.23 11.32
N ILE A 151 -13.06 7.07 11.35
CA ILE A 151 -12.28 6.61 12.50
C ILE A 151 -11.05 7.51 12.72
N SER A 152 -10.34 7.89 11.66
CA SER A 152 -9.21 8.81 11.75
C SER A 152 -9.63 10.21 12.24
N ALA A 153 -10.77 10.72 11.79
CA ALA A 153 -11.33 11.98 12.29
C ALA A 153 -11.66 11.89 13.78
N LEU A 154 -12.31 10.82 14.22
CA LEU A 154 -12.62 10.59 15.64
C LEU A 154 -11.34 10.52 16.48
N ALA A 155 -10.32 9.80 16.01
CA ALA A 155 -9.03 9.70 16.70
C ALA A 155 -8.36 11.08 16.88
N ARG A 156 -8.40 11.93 15.85
CA ARG A 156 -7.89 13.31 15.92
C ARG A 156 -8.65 14.17 16.92
N ILE A 157 -9.98 14.05 16.96
CA ILE A 157 -10.83 14.77 17.94
C ILE A 157 -10.47 14.35 19.37
N VAL A 158 -10.34 13.05 19.61
CA VAL A 158 -9.99 12.51 20.93
C VAL A 158 -8.58 12.96 21.36
N LEU A 159 -7.59 12.91 20.45
CA LEU A 159 -6.24 13.37 20.75
C LEU A 159 -6.21 14.88 21.04
N GLY A 160 -6.91 15.69 20.23
CA GLY A 160 -7.02 17.12 20.47
C GLY A 160 -7.64 17.45 21.83
N ALA A 161 -8.62 16.64 22.26
CA ALA A 161 -9.27 16.80 23.56
C ALA A 161 -8.41 16.32 24.74
N SER A 162 -7.47 15.38 24.54
CA SER A 162 -6.62 14.87 25.61
C SER A 162 -5.46 15.79 25.98
N GLY A 163 -5.10 16.74 25.10
CA GLY A 163 -3.99 17.67 25.32
C GLY A 163 -2.59 17.02 25.27
N GLU A 164 -2.51 15.74 24.89
CA GLU A 164 -1.24 15.02 24.70
C GLU A 164 -0.73 15.25 23.27
N SER A 165 0.38 15.99 23.13
CA SER A 165 1.01 16.26 21.82
C SER A 165 2.06 15.20 21.42
N THR A 166 1.76 13.92 21.62
CA THR A 166 2.77 12.85 21.47
C THR A 166 2.69 12.09 20.15
N LEU A 167 1.72 12.39 19.28
CA LEU A 167 1.56 11.76 17.98
C LEU A 167 1.51 12.83 16.88
N ASP A 168 2.64 13.02 16.18
CA ASP A 168 2.66 13.71 14.89
C ASP A 168 2.01 12.78 13.86
N PHE A 169 0.84 13.18 13.35
CA PHE A 169 0.13 12.51 12.26
C PHE A 169 0.55 13.08 10.90
#